data_AF-A0A257GTM5-F1
#
_entry.id   AF-A0A257GTM5-F1
#
_cell.length_a   1.000
_cell.length_b   1.000
_cell.length_c   1.000
_cell.angle_alpha   90.00
_cell.angle_beta   90.00
_cell.angle_gamma   90.00
#
_symmetry.space_group_name_H-M   'P 1'
#
loop_
_entity.id
_entity.type
_entity.pdbx_description
1 polymer ?
#
loop_
_entity_poly.entity_id
_entity_poly.type
_entity_poly.pdbx_seq_one_letter_code
_entity_poly.pdbx_strand_id
1 'polypeptide(L)'
;AVFEMHHGQTHQHAALAAAGDVAHAVLPDGLGWCNARGNVLGLYLHGMFEDAAVLQALFGAQLGGAVPTLETVFDGLADYIAAHFEPGVLQDLLN
;
A
#
# COMPACT_ATOMS: atom_id res chain seq x y z
N ALA A 1 -6.54 5.26 6.10
CA ALA A 1 -7.70 5.63 5.25
C ALA A 1 -7.17 5.77 3.84
N VAL A 2 -7.78 5.12 2.85
CA VAL A 2 -7.35 5.22 1.45
C VAL A 2 -7.93 6.48 0.80
N PHE A 3 -7.20 7.05 -0.15
CA PHE A 3 -7.67 8.21 -0.93
C PHE A 3 -7.30 8.05 -2.40
N GLU A 4 -7.94 8.85 -3.24
CA GLU A 4 -7.74 8.86 -4.68
C GLU A 4 -7.38 10.29 -5.10
N MET A 5 -6.27 10.44 -5.84
CA MET A 5 -5.87 11.68 -6.50
C MET A 5 -5.19 11.36 -7.83
N HIS A 6 -5.94 11.24 -8.92
CA HIS A 6 -5.41 10.93 -10.25
C HIS A 6 -5.91 11.88 -11.35
N HIS A 7 -5.06 12.07 -12.36
CA HIS A 7 -5.43 12.71 -13.64
C HIS A 7 -5.32 11.69 -14.79
N GLY A 8 -4.51 10.64 -14.64
CA GLY A 8 -4.33 9.64 -15.69
C GLY A 8 -5.60 8.83 -15.94
N GLN A 9 -5.83 8.41 -17.19
CA GLN A 9 -6.92 7.51 -17.53
C GLN A 9 -6.34 6.12 -17.85
N THR A 10 -6.95 5.08 -17.30
CA THR A 10 -6.58 3.69 -17.60
C THR A 10 -7.61 3.10 -18.56
N HIS A 11 -7.12 2.58 -19.68
CA HIS A 11 -7.92 1.87 -20.67
C HIS A 11 -7.32 0.50 -20.93
N GLN A 12 -8.18 -0.50 -21.13
CA GLN A 12 -7.76 -1.83 -21.55
C GLN A 12 -7.02 -1.73 -22.90
N HIS A 13 -5.82 -2.32 -22.95
CA HIS A 13 -5.05 -2.36 -24.20
C HIS A 13 -5.65 -3.40 -25.15
N ALA A 14 -6.04 -2.98 -26.36
CA ALA A 14 -6.78 -3.82 -27.31
C ALA A 14 -6.06 -5.12 -27.67
N ALA A 15 -4.73 -5.07 -27.88
CA ALA A 15 -3.96 -6.27 -28.20
C ALA A 15 -3.90 -7.29 -27.05
N LEU A 16 -3.90 -6.81 -25.79
CA LEU A 16 -3.93 -7.69 -24.62
C LEU A 16 -5.30 -8.35 -24.47
N ALA A 17 -6.37 -7.58 -24.69
CA ALA A 17 -7.73 -8.13 -24.69
C ALA A 17 -7.91 -9.19 -25.79
N ALA A 18 -7.39 -8.96 -27.00
CA ALA A 18 -7.42 -9.93 -28.08
C ALA A 18 -6.63 -11.21 -27.77
N ALA A 19 -5.57 -11.11 -26.95
CA ALA A 19 -4.81 -12.27 -26.47
C ALA A 19 -5.50 -12.99 -25.29
N GLY A 20 -6.63 -12.48 -24.80
CA GLY A 20 -7.37 -13.03 -23.65
C GLY A 20 -6.97 -12.44 -22.29
N ASP A 21 -6.01 -11.52 -22.25
CA ASP A 21 -5.58 -10.82 -21.05
C ASP A 21 -6.49 -9.62 -20.77
N VAL A 22 -7.68 -9.92 -20.25
CA VAL A 22 -8.69 -8.93 -19.87
C VAL A 22 -8.61 -8.62 -18.38
N ALA A 23 -8.48 -7.34 -18.05
CA ALA A 23 -8.59 -6.88 -16.68
C ALA A 23 -10.06 -6.64 -16.31
N HIS A 24 -10.48 -7.13 -15.15
CA HIS A 24 -11.84 -7.00 -14.64
C HIS A 24 -11.89 -5.89 -13.60
N ALA A 25 -12.80 -4.93 -13.76
CA ALA A 25 -13.02 -3.90 -12.75
C ALA A 25 -13.52 -4.55 -11.45
N VAL A 26 -12.86 -4.24 -10.34
CA VAL A 26 -13.19 -4.76 -8.99
C VAL A 26 -13.55 -3.66 -8.00
N LEU A 27 -13.40 -2.40 -8.42
CA LEU A 27 -13.83 -1.22 -7.68
C LEU A 27 -14.73 -0.33 -8.57
N PRO A 28 -15.60 0.50 -7.97
CA PRO A 28 -16.39 1.49 -8.70
C PRO A 28 -15.52 2.43 -9.54
N ASP A 29 -16.14 3.04 -10.56
CA ASP A 29 -15.57 4.11 -11.38
C ASP A 29 -14.23 3.80 -12.06
N GLY A 30 -13.89 2.52 -12.19
CA GLY A 30 -12.59 2.12 -12.73
C GLY A 30 -11.44 2.54 -11.82
N LEU A 31 -11.61 2.46 -10.50
CA LEU A 31 -10.53 2.74 -9.55
C LEU A 31 -9.64 1.53 -9.26
N GLY A 32 -10.02 0.34 -9.76
CA GLY A 32 -9.27 -0.88 -9.54
C GLY A 32 -9.65 -2.02 -10.47
N TRP A 33 -8.66 -2.82 -10.84
CA TRP A 33 -8.81 -3.98 -11.71
C TRP A 33 -8.00 -5.19 -11.25
N CYS A 34 -8.54 -6.38 -11.48
CA CYS A 34 -7.82 -7.64 -11.33
C CYS A 34 -7.67 -8.36 -12.66
N ASN A 35 -6.57 -9.07 -12.86
CA ASN A 35 -6.51 -10.05 -13.94
C ASN A 35 -7.47 -11.24 -13.68
N ALA A 36 -7.79 -12.01 -14.71
CA ALA A 36 -8.70 -13.16 -14.59
C ALA A 36 -8.25 -14.21 -13.55
N ARG A 37 -6.93 -14.34 -13.33
CA ARG A 37 -6.37 -15.26 -12.32
C ARG A 37 -6.42 -14.71 -10.89
N GLY A 38 -6.75 -13.43 -10.70
CA GLY A 38 -6.88 -12.78 -9.40
C GLY A 38 -5.54 -12.56 -8.66
N ASN A 39 -4.40 -12.72 -9.32
CA ASN A 39 -3.08 -12.59 -8.69
C ASN A 39 -2.34 -11.30 -9.10
N VAL A 40 -2.98 -10.45 -9.91
CA VAL A 40 -2.50 -9.11 -10.24
C VAL A 40 -3.63 -8.13 -9.98
N LEU A 41 -3.35 -7.12 -9.14
CA LEU A 41 -4.28 -6.05 -8.76
C LEU A 41 -3.65 -4.71 -9.15
N GLY A 42 -4.35 -3.91 -9.95
CA GLY A 42 -4.02 -2.52 -10.25
C GLY A 42 -5.02 -1.59 -9.59
N LEU A 43 -4.57 -0.49 -8.99
CA LEU A 43 -5.39 0.45 -8.21
C LEU A 43 -4.96 1.90 -8.46
N TYR A 44 -5.93 2.81 -8.43
CA TYR A 44 -5.68 4.25 -8.27
C TYR A 44 -5.63 4.69 -6.79
N LEU A 45 -6.17 3.87 -5.89
CA LEU A 45 -6.16 4.17 -4.46
C LEU A 45 -4.74 4.20 -3.89
N HIS A 46 -4.46 5.26 -3.13
CA HIS A 46 -3.23 5.42 -2.35
C HIS A 46 -3.46 5.06 -0.88
N GLY A 47 -2.37 4.73 -0.17
CA GLY A 47 -2.40 4.40 1.26
C GLY A 47 -2.84 2.95 1.56
N MET A 48 -3.00 2.08 0.57
CA MET A 48 -3.44 0.69 0.78
C MET A 48 -2.51 -0.09 1.74
N PHE A 49 -1.20 0.15 1.68
CA PHE A 49 -0.22 -0.49 2.57
C PHE A 49 -0.11 0.14 3.96
N GLU A 50 -0.88 1.18 4.24
CA GLU A 50 -1.01 1.71 5.61
C GLU A 50 -2.13 0.97 6.37
N ASP A 51 -2.96 0.20 5.66
CA ASP A 51 -4.00 -0.63 6.26
C ASP A 51 -3.42 -1.95 6.78
N ALA A 52 -3.52 -2.16 8.10
CA ALA A 52 -2.99 -3.34 8.76
C ALA A 52 -3.63 -4.65 8.27
N ALA A 53 -4.92 -4.63 7.91
CA ALA A 53 -5.60 -5.83 7.42
C ALA A 53 -5.10 -6.21 6.02
N VAL A 54 -4.81 -5.23 5.16
CA VAL A 54 -4.20 -5.49 3.85
C VAL A 54 -2.80 -6.06 3.99
N LEU A 55 -1.96 -5.45 4.83
CA LEU A 55 -0.63 -5.99 5.10
C LEU A 55 -0.70 -7.43 5.63
N GLN A 56 -1.60 -7.71 6.57
CA GLN A 56 -1.77 -9.03 7.15
C GLN A 56 -2.21 -10.05 6.11
N ALA A 57 -3.16 -9.68 5.25
CA ALA A 57 -3.66 -10.55 4.19
C ALA A 57 -2.59 -10.87 3.13
N LEU A 58 -1.73 -9.92 2.80
CA LEU A 58 -0.70 -10.09 1.77
C LEU A 58 0.58 -10.77 2.28
N PHE A 59 1.02 -10.44 3.50
CA PHE A 59 2.36 -10.80 3.97
C PHE A 59 2.37 -11.68 5.23
N GLY A 60 1.26 -11.79 5.94
CA GLY A 60 1.21 -12.48 7.24
C GLY A 60 1.67 -13.93 7.19
N ALA A 61 1.25 -14.68 6.16
CA ALA A 61 1.66 -16.06 5.97
C ALA A 61 3.17 -16.20 5.72
N GLN A 62 3.76 -15.30 4.91
CA GLN A 62 5.19 -15.32 4.61
C GLN A 62 6.04 -14.92 5.82
N LEU A 63 5.55 -13.98 6.64
CA LEU A 63 6.23 -13.52 7.85
C LEU A 63 5.99 -14.43 9.06
N GLY A 64 5.14 -15.45 8.93
CA GLY A 64 4.87 -16.43 9.99
C GLY A 64 4.08 -15.87 11.18
N GLY A 65 3.33 -14.78 11.00
CA GLY A 65 2.58 -14.17 12.09
C GLY A 65 2.10 -12.75 11.81
N ALA A 66 2.07 -11.93 12.88
CA ALA A 66 1.69 -10.52 12.80
C ALA A 66 2.68 -9.75 11.91
N VAL A 67 2.15 -8.91 11.04
CA VAL A 67 2.95 -8.05 10.16
C VAL A 67 3.32 -6.73 10.86
N PRO A 68 4.50 -6.15 10.57
CA PRO A 68 4.81 -4.79 10.98
C PRO A 68 3.79 -3.82 10.35
N THR A 69 3.12 -3.03 11.19
CA THR A 69 2.20 -1.96 10.78
C THR A 69 2.89 -0.61 10.88
N LEU A 70 2.28 0.43 10.28
CA LEU A 70 2.78 1.79 10.38
C LEU A 70 2.98 2.25 11.84
N GLU A 71 2.06 1.89 12.74
CA GLU A 71 2.15 2.14 14.18
C GLU A 71 3.39 1.49 14.78
N THR A 72 3.55 0.17 14.61
CA THR A 72 4.72 -0.55 15.17
C THR A 72 6.04 -0.07 14.60
N VAL A 73 6.06 0.38 13.34
CA VAL A 73 7.23 0.96 12.70
C VAL A 73 7.54 2.33 13.30
N PHE A 74 6.54 3.19 13.54
CA PHE A 74 6.76 4.49 14.17
C PHE A 74 7.19 4.37 15.62
N ASP A 75 6.61 3.45 16.39
CA ASP A 75 7.07 3.17 17.76
C ASP A 75 8.54 2.71 17.75
N GLY A 76 8.89 1.78 16.86
CA GLY A 76 10.28 1.32 16.72
C GLY A 76 11.25 2.43 16.29
N LEU A 77 10.82 3.34 15.42
CA LEU A 77 11.60 4.52 15.05
C LEU A 77 11.78 5.49 16.22
N ALA A 78 10.74 5.69 17.03
CA ALA A 78 10.79 6.53 18.22
C ALA A 78 11.77 5.95 19.27
N ASP A 79 11.68 4.65 19.54
CA ASP A 79 12.60 3.94 20.43
C ASP A 79 14.05 4.02 19.92
N TYR A 80 14.26 3.85 18.62
CA TYR A 80 15.58 3.95 18.00
C TYR A 80 16.19 5.35 18.17
N ILE A 81 15.40 6.40 17.92
CA ILE A 81 15.85 7.78 18.12
C ILE A 81 16.18 8.02 19.60
N ALA A 82 15.32 7.60 20.53
CA ALA A 82 15.55 7.76 21.96
C ALA A 82 16.83 7.06 22.45
N ALA A 83 17.19 5.92 21.85
CA ALA A 83 18.39 5.16 22.21
C ALA A 83 19.69 5.75 21.63
N HIS A 84 19.62 6.48 20.53
CA HIS A 84 20.80 6.86 19.74
C HIS A 84 21.06 8.36 19.64
N PHE A 85 20.08 9.21 19.95
CA PHE A 85 20.23 10.66 19.86
C PHE A 85 20.48 11.25 21.24
N GLU A 86 21.29 12.30 21.30
CA GLU A 86 21.42 13.10 22.52
C GLU A 86 20.07 13.76 22.88
N PRO A 87 19.74 13.88 24.17
CA PRO A 87 18.53 14.58 24.60
C PRO A 87 18.49 16.02 24.05
N GLY A 88 17.36 16.41 23.45
CA GLY A 88 17.17 17.77 22.91
C GLY A 88 17.27 17.89 21.39
N VAL A 89 17.87 16.91 20.69
CA VAL A 89 18.08 16.98 19.23
C VAL A 89 16.78 17.16 18.45
N LEU A 90 15.69 16.50 18.84
CA LEU A 90 14.40 16.66 18.15
C LEU A 90 13.77 18.04 18.40
N GLN A 91 13.94 18.57 19.61
CA GLN A 91 13.44 19.89 19.99
C GLN A 91 14.16 20.99 19.20
N ASP A 92 15.45 20.81 18.91
CA ASP A 92 16.24 21.74 18.10
C ASP A 92 15.76 21.82 16.64
N LEU A 93 15.12 20.78 16.10
CA LEU A 93 14.55 20.78 14.74
C LEU A 93 13.25 21.60 14.60
N LEU A 94 12.64 22.01 15.72
CA LEU A 94 11.42 22.81 15.73
C LEU A 94 11.71 24.33 15.75
N ASN A 95 12.98 24.72 15.79
CA ASN A 95 13.46 26.10 15.83
C ASN A 95 14.09 26.53 14.50
#